data_AF-A0A955GW72-F1
#
_entry.id   AF-A0A955GW72-F1
#
_cell.length_a   1.000
_cell.length_b   1.000
_cell.length_c   1.000
_cell.angle_alpha   90.00
_cell.angle_beta   90.00
_cell.angle_gamma   90.00
#
_symmetry.space_group_name_H-M   'P 1'
#
loop_
_entity.id
_entity.type
_entity.pdbx_description
1 polymer ?
#
loop_
_entity_poly.entity_id
_entity_poly.type
_entity_poly.pdbx_seq_one_letter_code
_entity_poly.pdbx_strand_id
1 'polypeptide(L)'
;MAGKIRTGILFFLLLLATFVIIALLYAVKNSVINSTPDTNVINIKEESKTYEAVSVNEESLFYKIEGSYPQFYEGSVEFNKEIEGLITQVISEFKDESEGNYKAMREISPSDYPSEYPQTPFPFEVSFDVVYEGEDYISVLLRAGGYIGGAHGYHNIYSFNFDKTNRKDVSLEDIFGPGTDFTQFLSEKKKKKLISKFTELT
;
A
#
# COMPACT_ATOMS: atom_id res chain seq x y z
N MET A 1 -48.21 -21.65 -71.65
CA MET A 1 -47.69 -20.59 -70.75
C MET A 1 -47.51 -21.02 -69.27
N ALA A 2 -47.85 -22.24 -68.86
CA ALA A 2 -47.80 -22.64 -67.44
C ALA A 2 -46.40 -23.08 -66.91
N GLY A 3 -45.44 -23.41 -67.78
CA GLY A 3 -44.12 -23.92 -67.37
C GLY A 3 -43.14 -22.84 -66.87
N LYS A 4 -43.14 -21.64 -67.48
CA LYS A 4 -42.21 -20.55 -67.12
C LYS A 4 -42.52 -19.89 -65.77
N ILE A 5 -43.79 -19.91 -65.36
CA ILE A 5 -44.24 -19.33 -64.08
C ILE A 5 -43.79 -20.21 -62.91
N ARG A 6 -43.82 -21.55 -63.08
CA ARG A 6 -43.34 -22.50 -62.06
C ARG A 6 -41.83 -22.43 -61.83
N THR A 7 -41.03 -22.27 -62.88
CA THR A 7 -39.57 -22.10 -62.75
C THR A 7 -39.20 -20.77 -62.10
N GLY A 8 -39.93 -19.69 -62.39
CA GLY A 8 -39.73 -18.39 -61.72
C GLY A 8 -40.02 -18.43 -60.22
N ILE A 9 -41.11 -19.11 -59.82
CA ILE A 9 -41.47 -19.28 -58.40
C ILE A 9 -40.44 -20.16 -57.68
N LEU A 10 -39.96 -21.24 -58.30
CA LEU A 10 -38.94 -22.10 -57.70
C LEU A 10 -37.61 -21.36 -57.49
N PHE A 11 -37.23 -20.51 -58.46
CA PHE A 11 -36.02 -19.68 -58.37
C PHE A 11 -36.14 -18.61 -57.28
N PHE A 12 -37.32 -18.00 -57.14
CA PHE A 12 -37.59 -17.03 -56.08
C PHE A 12 -37.56 -17.67 -54.68
N LEU A 13 -38.11 -18.88 -54.53
CA LEU A 13 -38.05 -19.64 -53.27
C LEU A 13 -36.62 -20.05 -52.91
N LEU A 14 -35.78 -20.40 -53.89
CA LEU A 14 -34.35 -20.67 -53.69
C LEU A 14 -33.59 -19.43 -53.23
N LEU A 15 -33.87 -18.26 -53.82
CA LEU A 15 -33.28 -16.98 -53.39
C LEU A 15 -33.73 -16.56 -51.98
N LEU A 16 -34.99 -16.81 -51.63
CA LEU A 16 -35.50 -16.53 -50.29
C LEU A 16 -34.83 -17.43 -49.25
N ALA A 17 -34.66 -18.72 -49.56
CA ALA A 17 -33.99 -19.67 -48.68
C ALA A 17 -32.52 -19.30 -48.45
N THR A 18 -31.78 -18.88 -49.48
CA THR A 18 -30.39 -18.43 -49.32
C THR A 18 -30.29 -17.16 -48.49
N PHE A 19 -31.21 -16.20 -48.66
CA PHE A 19 -31.25 -14.98 -47.85
C PHE A 19 -31.50 -15.27 -46.37
N VAL A 20 -32.42 -16.20 -46.07
CA VAL A 20 -32.71 -16.65 -44.69
C VAL A 20 -31.49 -17.34 -44.07
N ILE A 21 -30.79 -18.19 -44.82
CA ILE A 21 -29.56 -18.85 -44.34
C ILE A 21 -28.47 -17.83 -44.04
N ILE A 22 -28.27 -16.84 -44.92
CA ILE A 22 -27.27 -15.77 -44.71
C ILE A 22 -27.64 -14.93 -43.47
N ALA A 23 -28.91 -14.57 -43.29
CA ALA A 23 -29.38 -13.85 -42.12
C ALA A 23 -29.19 -14.64 -40.82
N LEU A 24 -29.45 -15.96 -40.84
CA LEU A 24 -29.19 -16.87 -39.72
C LEU A 24 -27.70 -16.97 -39.39
N LEU A 25 -26.84 -17.10 -40.40
CA LEU A 25 -25.38 -17.11 -40.20
C LEU A 25 -24.88 -15.78 -39.63
N TYR A 26 -25.44 -14.65 -40.07
CA TYR A 26 -25.11 -13.33 -39.52
C TYR A 26 -25.58 -13.17 -38.07
N ALA A 27 -26.78 -13.65 -37.73
CA ALA A 27 -27.32 -13.62 -36.38
C ALA A 27 -26.49 -14.50 -35.42
N VAL A 28 -26.08 -15.69 -35.84
CA VAL A 28 -25.22 -16.59 -35.07
C VAL A 28 -23.81 -16.00 -34.89
N LYS A 29 -23.23 -15.39 -35.94
CA LYS A 29 -21.94 -14.71 -35.81
C LYS A 29 -22.02 -13.52 -34.85
N ASN A 30 -23.12 -12.77 -34.86
CA ASN A 30 -23.33 -11.63 -33.95
C ASN A 30 -23.61 -12.08 -32.51
N SER A 31 -24.21 -13.27 -32.28
CA SER A 31 -24.37 -13.82 -30.93
C SER A 31 -23.07 -14.37 -30.35
N VAL A 32 -22.20 -14.96 -31.19
CA VAL A 32 -20.89 -15.48 -30.75
C VAL A 32 -19.89 -14.36 -30.44
N ILE A 33 -19.93 -13.23 -31.16
CA ILE A 33 -19.01 -12.10 -30.95
C ILE A 33 -19.48 -11.18 -29.79
N ASN A 34 -20.78 -11.12 -29.50
CA ASN A 34 -21.33 -10.34 -28.37
C ASN A 34 -21.64 -11.21 -27.13
N SER A 35 -21.14 -12.45 -27.09
CA SER A 35 -21.03 -13.18 -25.83
C SER A 35 -19.86 -12.55 -25.07
N THR A 36 -20.14 -11.45 -24.35
CA THR A 36 -19.26 -11.01 -23.26
C THR A 36 -18.94 -12.24 -22.42
N PRO A 37 -17.65 -12.50 -22.10
CA PRO A 37 -17.34 -13.56 -21.16
C PRO A 37 -18.17 -13.29 -19.91
N ASP A 38 -18.85 -14.34 -19.43
CA ASP A 38 -19.59 -14.36 -18.18
C ASP A 38 -18.57 -14.11 -17.06
N THR A 39 -18.19 -12.84 -16.94
CA THR A 39 -17.43 -12.33 -15.85
C THR A 39 -18.49 -12.32 -14.79
N ASN A 40 -18.51 -13.35 -13.94
CA ASN A 40 -18.93 -13.18 -12.58
C ASN A 40 -18.27 -11.88 -12.13
N VAL A 41 -19.01 -10.78 -12.20
CA VAL A 41 -18.69 -9.57 -11.49
C VAL A 41 -18.85 -10.04 -10.07
N ILE A 42 -17.75 -10.56 -9.52
CA ILE A 42 -17.51 -10.49 -8.10
C ILE A 42 -17.71 -9.00 -7.87
N ASN A 43 -18.88 -8.67 -7.33
CA ASN A 43 -19.11 -7.39 -6.72
C ASN A 43 -18.12 -7.40 -5.56
N ILE A 44 -16.87 -7.01 -5.85
CA ILE A 44 -15.91 -6.60 -4.85
C ILE A 44 -16.61 -5.38 -4.28
N LYS A 45 -17.42 -5.64 -3.26
CA LYS A 45 -17.93 -4.66 -2.34
C LYS A 45 -16.70 -3.82 -2.05
N GLU A 46 -16.65 -2.60 -2.57
CA GLU A 46 -15.57 -1.67 -2.23
C GLU A 46 -15.47 -1.75 -0.70
N GLU A 47 -14.36 -2.32 -0.21
CA GLU A 47 -14.12 -2.34 1.21
C GLU A 47 -14.16 -0.87 1.62
N SER A 48 -15.17 -0.53 2.42
CA SER A 48 -15.27 0.80 3.00
C SER A 48 -13.94 1.04 3.68
N LYS A 49 -13.18 2.05 3.25
CA LYS A 49 -11.95 2.43 3.93
C LYS A 49 -12.27 2.60 5.41
N THR A 50 -11.52 1.88 6.22
CA THR A 50 -11.63 1.80 7.69
C THR A 50 -10.76 2.85 8.39
N TYR A 51 -9.95 3.57 7.61
CA TYR A 51 -9.10 4.66 8.05
C TYR A 51 -9.08 5.79 7.00
N GLU A 52 -8.69 6.97 7.46
CA GLU A 52 -8.26 8.09 6.64
C GLU A 52 -6.73 8.10 6.56
N ALA A 53 -6.17 8.42 5.40
CA ALA A 53 -4.73 8.64 5.26
C ALA A 53 -4.42 10.13 5.42
N VAL A 54 -3.86 10.51 6.56
CA VAL A 54 -3.48 11.88 6.86
C VAL A 54 -2.15 12.18 6.19
N SER A 55 -2.15 13.16 5.28
CA SER A 55 -0.97 13.51 4.49
C SER A 55 -0.01 14.38 5.28
N VAL A 56 1.29 14.10 5.16
CA VAL A 56 2.38 14.97 5.64
C VAL A 56 3.16 15.45 4.42
N ASN A 57 3.09 16.75 4.14
CA ASN A 57 3.82 17.36 3.03
C ASN A 57 4.41 18.69 3.47
N GLU A 58 5.72 18.82 3.32
CA GLU A 58 6.44 20.07 3.57
C GLU A 58 7.60 20.18 2.59
N GLU A 59 7.71 21.32 1.93
CA GLU A 59 8.81 21.62 1.03
C GLU A 59 9.40 22.98 1.40
N SER A 60 10.72 23.01 1.56
CA SER A 60 11.49 24.22 1.82
C SER A 60 12.87 24.12 1.17
N LEU A 61 13.69 25.15 1.33
CA LEU A 61 15.09 25.09 0.90
C LEU A 61 15.91 24.04 1.67
N PHE A 62 15.43 23.62 2.85
CA PHE A 62 16.15 22.68 3.72
C PHE A 62 15.58 21.26 3.64
N TYR A 63 14.26 21.12 3.44
CA TYR A 63 13.55 19.86 3.58
C TYR A 63 12.64 19.55 2.41
N LYS A 64 12.52 18.26 2.09
CA LYS A 64 11.42 17.71 1.32
C LYS A 64 10.82 16.55 2.11
N ILE A 65 9.68 16.80 2.75
CA ILE A 65 8.94 15.83 3.57
C ILE A 65 7.69 15.45 2.81
N GLU A 66 7.49 14.16 2.57
CA GLU A 66 6.31 13.65 1.88
C GLU A 66 5.82 12.33 2.48
N GLY A 67 4.53 12.07 2.38
CA GLY A 67 3.97 10.82 2.87
C GLY A 67 2.60 10.93 3.50
N SER A 68 2.23 9.88 4.22
CA SER A 68 1.00 9.85 5.01
C SER A 68 1.08 8.83 6.14
N TYR A 69 0.19 8.97 7.11
CA TYR A 69 -0.05 8.01 8.18
C TYR A 69 -1.56 7.77 8.35
N PRO A 70 -1.98 6.64 8.96
CA PRO A 70 -3.39 6.32 9.08
C PRO A 70 -4.02 6.97 10.32
N GLN A 71 -5.28 7.36 10.19
CA GLN A 71 -6.18 7.68 11.27
C GLN A 71 -7.39 6.74 11.19
N PHE A 72 -7.49 5.79 12.12
CA PHE A 72 -8.50 4.74 12.09
C PHE A 72 -9.82 5.22 12.67
N TYR A 73 -10.93 4.99 11.95
CA TYR A 73 -12.27 5.35 12.44
C TYR A 73 -12.69 4.51 13.65
N GLU A 74 -12.27 3.24 13.67
CA GLU A 74 -12.55 2.31 14.77
C GLU A 74 -11.45 2.28 15.83
N GLY A 75 -10.38 3.08 15.69
CA GLY A 75 -9.37 3.28 16.73
C GLY A 75 -9.91 4.08 17.93
N SER A 76 -9.16 4.12 19.03
CA SER A 76 -9.38 5.14 20.07
C SER A 76 -8.79 6.49 19.66
N VAL A 77 -9.20 7.55 20.35
CA VAL A 77 -8.60 8.88 20.15
C VAL A 77 -7.13 8.85 20.57
N GLU A 78 -6.84 8.15 21.67
CA GLU A 78 -5.50 7.97 22.21
C GLU A 78 -4.61 7.21 21.22
N PHE A 79 -5.09 6.11 20.65
CA PHE A 79 -4.34 5.31 19.67
C PHE A 79 -3.96 6.12 18.43
N ASN A 80 -4.93 6.85 17.86
CA ASN A 80 -4.65 7.73 16.71
C ASN A 80 -3.68 8.86 17.09
N LYS A 81 -3.79 9.40 18.30
CA LYS A 81 -2.89 10.44 18.79
C LYS A 81 -1.48 9.92 19.04
N GLU A 82 -1.31 8.67 19.44
CA GLU A 82 0.02 8.04 19.56
C GLU A 82 0.72 7.92 18.21
N ILE A 83 -0.02 7.52 17.17
CA ILE A 83 0.47 7.48 15.78
C ILE A 83 0.89 8.88 15.31
N GLU A 84 0.01 9.87 15.45
CA GLU A 84 0.30 11.27 15.09
C GLU A 84 1.49 11.82 15.87
N GLY A 85 1.54 11.56 17.17
CA GLY A 85 2.61 12.00 18.07
C GLY A 85 3.96 11.44 17.66
N LEU A 86 4.03 10.15 17.33
CA LEU A 86 5.24 9.53 16.79
C LEU A 86 5.68 10.19 15.49
N ILE A 87 4.77 10.36 14.52
CA ILE A 87 5.11 10.98 13.22
C ILE A 87 5.63 12.40 13.40
N THR A 88 4.97 13.19 14.26
CA THR A 88 5.38 14.55 14.59
C THR A 88 6.77 14.56 15.22
N GLN A 89 7.03 13.65 16.16
CA GLN A 89 8.32 13.52 16.82
C GLN A 89 9.44 13.18 15.83
N VAL A 90 9.27 12.14 15.01
CA VAL A 90 10.34 11.71 14.09
C VAL A 90 10.61 12.73 12.97
N ILE A 91 9.60 13.49 12.56
CA ILE A 91 9.78 14.62 11.64
C ILE A 91 10.59 15.74 12.31
N SER A 92 10.29 16.05 13.58
CA SER A 92 11.05 17.05 14.34
C SER A 92 12.51 16.64 14.51
N GLU A 93 12.76 15.38 14.92
CA GLU A 93 14.11 14.84 15.07
C GLU A 93 14.88 14.88 13.75
N PHE A 94 14.25 14.51 12.63
CA PHE A 94 14.85 14.61 11.30
C PHE A 94 15.29 16.04 10.95
N LYS A 95 14.44 17.03 11.23
CA LYS A 95 14.75 18.44 10.97
C LYS A 95 15.95 18.90 11.80
N ASP A 96 15.89 18.66 13.11
CA ASP A 96 16.95 19.03 14.04
C ASP A 96 18.31 18.39 13.67
N GLU A 97 18.30 17.09 13.35
CA GLU A 97 19.51 16.37 12.95
C GLU A 97 20.06 16.84 11.60
N SER A 98 19.20 17.06 10.60
CA SER A 98 19.61 17.54 9.28
C SER A 98 20.25 18.93 9.35
N GLU A 99 19.63 19.86 10.08
CA GLU A 99 20.16 21.20 10.30
C GLU A 99 21.47 21.16 11.07
N GLY A 100 21.51 20.40 12.17
CA GLY A 100 22.70 20.25 13.00
C GLY A 100 23.89 19.68 12.23
N ASN A 101 23.66 18.60 11.46
CA ASN A 101 24.69 17.97 10.65
C ASN A 101 25.19 18.90 9.53
N TYR A 102 24.28 19.56 8.83
CA TYR A 102 24.66 20.47 7.75
C TYR A 102 25.46 21.67 8.29
N LYS A 103 25.05 22.24 9.42
CA LYS A 103 25.81 23.30 10.09
C LYS A 103 27.21 22.84 10.46
N ALA A 104 27.37 21.64 11.04
CA ALA A 104 28.68 21.10 11.37
C ALA A 104 29.56 20.89 10.12
N MET A 105 29.00 20.39 9.02
CA MET A 105 29.72 20.25 7.75
C MET A 105 30.21 21.60 7.20
N ARG A 106 29.39 22.65 7.32
CA ARG A 106 29.78 24.01 6.94
C ARG A 106 30.91 24.57 7.79
N GLU A 107 30.89 24.33 9.09
CA GLU A 107 31.94 24.78 10.00
C GLU A 107 33.28 24.09 9.73
N ILE A 108 33.25 22.81 9.34
CA ILE A 108 34.45 22.01 9.04
C ILE A 108 34.99 22.31 7.63
N SER A 109 34.11 22.41 6.64
CA SER A 109 34.46 22.57 5.22
C SER A 109 33.64 23.68 4.54
N PRO A 110 33.86 24.96 4.90
CA PRO A 110 33.06 26.07 4.36
C PRO A 110 33.21 26.27 2.85
N SER A 111 34.32 25.81 2.24
CA SER A 111 34.50 25.83 0.79
C SER A 111 33.58 24.84 0.07
N ASP A 112 33.32 23.69 0.69
CA ASP A 112 32.50 22.62 0.12
C ASP A 112 31.01 22.89 0.35
N TYR A 113 30.70 23.61 1.43
CA TYR A 113 29.35 24.01 1.82
C TYR A 113 29.23 25.54 1.98
N PRO A 114 29.34 26.31 0.88
CA PRO A 114 29.40 27.77 0.93
C PRO A 114 28.04 28.44 1.20
N SER A 115 26.94 27.73 0.96
CA SER A 115 25.57 28.22 1.13
C SER A 115 25.07 28.01 2.56
N GLU A 116 24.13 28.85 3.01
CA GLU A 116 23.42 28.63 4.27
C GLU A 116 22.46 27.42 4.21
N TYR A 117 22.01 27.07 3.01
CA TYR A 117 21.10 25.96 2.73
C TYR A 117 21.77 24.86 1.90
N PRO A 118 21.40 23.59 2.10
CA PRO A 118 21.90 22.50 1.27
C PRO A 118 21.53 22.72 -0.20
N GLN A 119 22.38 22.22 -1.11
CA GLN A 119 22.11 22.34 -2.56
C GLN A 119 20.83 21.59 -2.98
N THR A 120 20.55 20.48 -2.28
CA THR A 120 19.33 19.71 -2.43
C THR A 120 18.69 19.60 -1.05
N PRO A 121 17.37 19.89 -0.92
CA PRO A 121 16.66 19.69 0.34
C PRO A 121 16.79 18.24 0.83
N PHE A 122 16.94 18.06 2.14
CA PHE A 122 17.01 16.74 2.73
C PHE A 122 15.65 16.02 2.61
N PRO A 123 15.60 14.82 2.00
CA PRO A 123 14.36 14.07 1.84
C PRO A 123 13.98 13.32 3.13
N PHE A 124 12.68 13.29 3.41
CA PHE A 124 12.05 12.45 4.44
C PHE A 124 10.74 11.89 3.93
N GLU A 125 10.54 10.59 4.12
CA GLU A 125 9.36 9.86 3.66
C GLU A 125 8.63 9.21 4.83
N VAL A 126 7.30 9.32 4.82
CA VAL A 126 6.40 8.58 5.73
C VAL A 126 5.47 7.69 4.92
N SER A 127 5.43 6.41 5.26
CA SER A 127 4.47 5.47 4.69
C SER A 127 3.94 4.53 5.76
N PHE A 128 2.84 3.86 5.45
CA PHE A 128 2.26 2.87 6.33
C PHE A 128 1.70 1.68 5.55
N ASP A 129 1.54 0.57 6.27
CA ASP A 129 0.93 -0.65 5.78
C ASP A 129 0.00 -1.21 6.86
N VAL A 130 -1.31 -1.24 6.59
CA VAL A 130 -2.30 -1.83 7.49
C VAL A 130 -2.24 -3.35 7.31
N VAL A 131 -1.44 -3.98 8.17
CA VAL A 131 -1.15 -5.42 8.11
C VAL A 131 -2.37 -6.27 8.43
N TYR A 132 -3.22 -5.78 9.35
CA TYR A 132 -4.45 -6.44 9.72
C TYR A 132 -5.48 -5.43 10.18
N GLU A 133 -6.71 -5.61 9.73
CA GLU A 133 -7.87 -4.94 10.28
C GLU A 133 -9.08 -5.85 10.22
N GLY A 134 -9.52 -6.34 11.38
CA GLY A 134 -10.66 -7.24 11.52
C GLY A 134 -11.63 -6.75 12.58
N GLU A 135 -12.59 -7.59 12.98
CA GLU A 135 -13.60 -7.22 13.98
C GLU A 135 -12.98 -6.88 15.34
N ASP A 136 -11.90 -7.57 15.72
CA ASP A 136 -11.31 -7.46 17.06
C ASP A 136 -10.03 -6.61 17.12
N TYR A 137 -9.26 -6.53 16.04
CA TYR A 137 -7.93 -5.91 16.07
C TYR A 137 -7.61 -5.02 14.87
N ILE A 138 -6.77 -4.03 15.11
CA ILE A 138 -6.04 -3.24 14.10
C ILE A 138 -4.54 -3.50 14.31
N SER A 139 -3.80 -3.70 13.23
CA SER A 139 -2.34 -3.79 13.22
C SER A 139 -1.79 -3.00 12.04
N VAL A 140 -0.87 -2.08 12.32
CA VAL A 140 -0.26 -1.23 11.31
C VAL A 140 1.24 -1.11 11.51
N LEU A 141 1.96 -1.11 10.39
CA LEU A 141 3.37 -0.77 10.33
C LEU A 141 3.51 0.62 9.77
N LEU A 142 4.18 1.51 10.50
CA LEU A 142 4.64 2.80 10.00
C LEU A 142 6.10 2.68 9.60
N ARG A 143 6.46 3.36 8.52
CA ARG A 143 7.83 3.50 8.02
C ARG A 143 8.10 4.98 7.90
N ALA A 144 9.12 5.45 8.62
CA ALA A 144 9.55 6.84 8.55
C ALA A 144 11.06 6.88 8.45
N GLY A 145 11.58 7.69 7.55
CA GLY A 145 13.01 7.72 7.28
C GLY A 145 13.40 8.78 6.29
N GLY A 146 14.68 9.15 6.31
CA GLY A 146 15.19 10.19 5.45
C GLY A 146 16.70 10.14 5.29
N TYR A 147 17.25 11.22 4.79
CA TYR A 147 18.68 11.41 4.63
C TYR A 147 19.12 12.69 5.33
N ILE A 148 20.11 12.59 6.23
CA ILE A 148 20.57 13.68 7.10
C ILE A 148 22.01 14.11 6.80
N GLY A 149 22.52 13.82 5.59
CA GLY A 149 23.86 14.25 5.13
C GLY A 149 24.99 13.21 5.25
N GLY A 150 24.69 11.93 5.49
CA GLY A 150 25.67 10.84 5.60
C GLY A 150 26.01 10.12 4.27
N ALA A 151 26.45 8.87 4.35
CA ALA A 151 26.70 8.03 3.18
C ALA A 151 25.43 7.43 2.55
N HIS A 152 24.37 7.27 3.34
CA HIS A 152 23.10 6.70 2.93
C HIS A 152 21.96 7.23 3.81
N GLY A 153 20.72 7.02 3.38
CA GLY A 153 19.53 7.28 4.21
C GLY A 153 19.31 6.22 5.28
N TYR A 154 18.31 6.43 6.12
CA TYR A 154 17.85 5.47 7.14
C TYR A 154 16.33 5.33 7.05
N HIS A 155 15.81 4.17 7.46
CA HIS A 155 14.38 3.93 7.62
C HIS A 155 14.13 3.21 8.93
N ASN A 156 13.24 3.76 9.74
CA ASN A 156 12.73 3.12 10.94
C ASN A 156 11.37 2.50 10.64
N ILE A 157 11.07 1.39 11.33
CA ILE A 157 9.78 0.71 11.27
C ILE A 157 9.19 0.72 12.67
N TYR A 158 7.95 1.18 12.78
CA TYR A 158 7.20 1.23 14.03
C TYR A 158 5.94 0.38 13.86
N SER A 159 5.55 -0.33 14.90
CA SER A 159 4.37 -1.19 14.89
C SER A 159 3.37 -0.73 15.93
N PHE A 160 2.11 -0.62 15.54
CA PHE A 160 1.00 -0.28 16.41
C PHE A 160 -0.06 -1.39 16.31
N ASN A 161 -0.59 -1.81 17.45
CA ASN A 161 -1.61 -2.84 17.53
C ASN A 161 -2.68 -2.39 18.51
N PHE A 162 -3.95 -2.52 18.13
CA PHE A 162 -5.09 -2.05 18.92
C PHE A 162 -6.15 -3.14 19.02
N ASP A 163 -6.63 -3.38 20.24
CA ASP A 163 -7.77 -4.25 20.55
C ASP A 163 -9.04 -3.41 20.53
N LYS A 164 -9.88 -3.62 19.49
CA LYS A 164 -11.14 -2.90 19.30
C LYS A 164 -12.16 -3.22 20.38
N THR A 165 -12.15 -4.47 20.86
CA THR A 165 -13.09 -4.98 21.88
C THR A 165 -12.80 -4.39 23.25
N ASN A 166 -11.53 -4.37 23.66
CA ASN A 166 -11.10 -3.83 24.94
C ASN A 166 -10.71 -2.34 24.91
N ARG A 167 -10.71 -1.73 23.71
CA ARG A 167 -10.37 -0.32 23.47
C ARG A 167 -9.00 0.08 24.01
N LYS A 168 -7.98 -0.77 23.79
CA LYS A 168 -6.62 -0.55 24.29
C LYS A 168 -5.56 -0.97 23.29
N ASP A 169 -4.37 -0.41 23.46
CA ASP A 169 -3.19 -0.86 22.71
C ASP A 169 -2.75 -2.25 23.18
N VAL A 170 -2.21 -3.03 22.25
CA VAL A 170 -1.75 -4.39 22.49
C VAL A 170 -0.23 -4.40 22.51
N SER A 171 0.34 -4.68 23.68
CA SER A 171 1.78 -4.87 23.83
C SER A 171 2.19 -6.35 23.70
N LEU A 172 3.49 -6.63 23.71
CA LEU A 172 3.97 -8.02 23.73
C LEU A 172 3.62 -8.71 25.06
N GLU A 173 3.63 -7.98 26.17
CA GLU A 173 3.22 -8.47 27.49
C GLU A 173 1.77 -8.97 27.48
N ASP A 174 0.87 -8.28 26.76
CA ASP A 174 -0.53 -8.70 26.61
C ASP A 174 -0.67 -10.03 25.85
N ILE A 175 0.22 -10.28 24.88
CA ILE A 175 0.20 -11.49 24.04
C ILE A 175 0.82 -12.68 24.77
N PHE A 176 1.94 -12.47 25.45
CA PHE A 176 2.69 -13.53 26.12
C PHE A 176 2.24 -13.78 27.56
N GLY A 177 1.42 -12.90 28.12
CA GLY A 177 0.97 -12.94 29.49
C GLY A 177 1.97 -12.32 30.48
N PRO A 178 1.48 -11.88 31.65
CA PRO A 178 2.29 -11.22 32.66
C PRO A 178 3.37 -12.16 33.22
N GLY A 179 4.59 -11.64 33.37
CA GLY A 179 5.73 -12.40 33.93
C GLY A 179 6.47 -13.29 32.94
N THR A 180 6.03 -13.38 31.68
CA THR A 180 6.75 -14.12 30.64
C THR A 180 7.97 -13.33 30.16
N ASP A 181 9.16 -13.92 30.20
CA ASP A 181 10.36 -13.39 29.52
C ASP A 181 10.30 -13.71 28.02
N PHE A 182 9.42 -12.97 27.32
CA PHE A 182 9.25 -13.12 25.89
C PHE A 182 10.51 -12.67 25.12
N THR A 183 11.36 -11.83 25.72
CA THR A 183 12.60 -11.37 25.09
C THR A 183 13.59 -12.51 24.97
N GLN A 184 13.83 -13.27 26.05
CA GLN A 184 14.67 -14.46 26.01
C GLN A 184 14.09 -15.51 25.05
N PHE A 185 12.80 -15.81 25.17
CA PHE A 185 12.13 -16.80 24.32
C PHE A 185 12.26 -16.48 22.82
N LEU A 186 11.95 -15.24 22.42
CA LEU A 186 12.05 -14.80 21.03
C LEU A 186 13.50 -14.79 20.55
N SER A 187 14.43 -14.32 21.37
CA SER A 187 15.86 -14.27 21.04
C SER A 187 16.43 -15.66 20.76
N GLU A 188 16.12 -16.64 21.60
CA GLU A 188 16.56 -18.02 21.41
C GLU A 188 15.97 -18.65 20.13
N LYS A 189 14.68 -18.42 19.89
CA LYS A 189 14.00 -18.91 18.67
C LYS A 189 14.61 -18.29 17.41
N LYS A 190 14.91 -16.99 17.41
CA LYS A 190 15.55 -16.30 16.28
C LYS A 190 16.99 -16.75 16.08
N LYS A 191 17.77 -16.91 17.15
CA LYS A 191 19.15 -17.42 17.08
C LYS A 191 19.20 -18.81 16.44
N LYS A 192 18.32 -19.73 16.87
CA LYS A 192 18.24 -21.08 16.28
C LYS A 192 17.92 -21.03 14.78
N LYS A 193 16.94 -20.21 14.37
CA LYS A 193 16.57 -20.02 12.95
C LYS A 193 17.70 -19.40 12.13
N LEU A 194 18.45 -18.46 12.70
CA LEU A 194 19.58 -17.85 12.02
C LEU A 194 20.69 -18.87 11.79
N ILE A 195 21.05 -19.65 12.82
CA ILE A 195 22.05 -20.71 12.73
C ILE A 195 21.65 -21.74 11.67
N SER A 196 20.40 -22.24 11.70
CA SER A 196 19.96 -23.25 10.72
C SER A 196 20.08 -22.75 9.28
N LYS A 197 19.73 -21.48 9.03
CA LYS A 197 19.87 -20.88 7.70
C LYS A 197 21.32 -20.85 7.20
N PHE A 198 22.30 -20.72 8.09
CA PHE A 198 23.72 -20.73 7.70
C PHE A 198 24.33 -22.14 7.64
N THR A 199 23.81 -23.10 8.41
CA THR A 199 24.28 -24.49 8.38
C THR A 199 23.70 -25.29 7.21
N GLU A 200 22.51 -24.95 6.71
CA GLU A 200 21.93 -25.56 5.49
C GLU A 200 22.62 -25.13 4.18
N LEU A 201 23.54 -24.14 4.26
CA LEU A 201 24.28 -23.60 3.11
C LEU A 201 25.71 -24.15 2.99
N THR A 202 26.11 -25.09 3.85
CA THR A 202 27.42 -25.76 3.87
C THR A 202 27.27 -27.26 3.68
#